data_AF-A0A7J6MGF4-F1
#
_entry.id   AF-A0A7J6MGF4-F1
#
_cell.length_a   1.000
_cell.length_b   1.000
_cell.length_c   1.000
_cell.angle_alpha   90.00
_cell.angle_beta   90.00
_cell.angle_gamma   90.00
#
_symmetry.space_group_name_H-M   'P 1'
#
loop_
_entity.id
_entity.type
_entity.pdbx_description
1 polymer ?
#
loop_
_entity_poly.entity_id
_entity_poly.type
_entity_poly.pdbx_seq_one_letter_code
_entity_poly.pdbx_strand_id
1 'polypeptide(L)'
;MPAAGSLEEATGSEEDVNYINVWKRYESDLEESLTDPSWSIFEFIETIPVRRELVRVVGMFLVHRILRGTQYENKVDLRAVSAFLGMVQAGYKQTYGYHTMIHSADTAITIYHMIQVFEEPKGIHPLDELAAVLAAFGHDVGHPGWSNSLAKALGMGEAEDPHPLESMHARETTRMLSIAGLDGLLGDRRVRMMEEMIVCTCMDYHTFMLEKARTYAAEDLQTRLSILLHCADISNPTKEAKLSQQWSIRCSFEFWREHDLSREIGVVPPPSVPPRSLTSPGYALCQLGFYKNVALPLFEALDSESEWACRLRCNIQARIDLIAAYAPTRSTVASVTWQPTAAEASQPIEEREAVVVIEDQAEPSCSEDGIPSATPSLSSDPIIIDGGLSSHRRRSSLFRIAAAGGK
;
A
#
# COMPACT_ATOMS: atom_id res chain seq x y z
N MET A 1 -6.25 -56.48 22.59
CA MET A 1 -5.97 -55.18 23.24
C MET A 1 -4.56 -54.75 22.88
N PRO A 2 -4.36 -53.64 22.16
CA PRO A 2 -3.13 -52.88 22.24
C PRO A 2 -3.34 -51.64 23.12
N ALA A 3 -2.27 -51.30 23.84
CA ALA A 3 -2.22 -50.31 24.90
C ALA A 3 -2.32 -48.87 24.39
N ALA A 4 -2.90 -48.02 25.24
CA ALA A 4 -2.98 -46.58 25.07
C ALA A 4 -1.59 -45.95 25.10
N GLY A 5 -1.23 -45.24 24.02
CA GLY A 5 -0.11 -44.29 24.01
C GLY A 5 -0.59 -42.95 24.56
N SER A 6 0.07 -42.49 25.61
CA SER A 6 -0.10 -41.18 26.21
C SER A 6 0.20 -40.06 25.20
N LEU A 7 -0.71 -39.08 25.13
CA LEU A 7 -0.49 -37.79 24.49
C LEU A 7 0.64 -37.07 25.24
N GLU A 8 1.83 -37.00 24.64
CA GLU A 8 2.85 -36.05 25.05
C GLU A 8 2.41 -34.64 24.61
N GLU A 9 2.31 -33.73 25.58
CA GLU A 9 2.15 -32.30 25.35
C GLU A 9 3.28 -31.79 24.46
N ALA A 10 2.92 -31.22 23.31
CA ALA A 10 3.87 -30.56 22.42
C ALA A 10 4.47 -29.34 23.12
N THR A 11 5.65 -29.50 23.70
CA THR A 11 6.50 -28.40 24.15
C THR A 11 6.93 -27.60 22.92
N GLY A 12 6.32 -26.43 22.70
CA GLY A 12 6.69 -25.52 21.62
C GLY A 12 8.19 -25.20 21.67
N SER A 13 8.82 -25.19 20.50
CA SER A 13 10.28 -25.11 20.36
C SER A 13 10.82 -23.73 20.81
N GLU A 14 12.11 -23.66 21.18
CA GLU A 14 12.79 -22.39 21.51
C GLU A 14 12.72 -21.35 20.36
N GLU A 15 12.62 -21.82 19.10
CA GLU A 15 12.41 -20.96 17.94
C GLU A 15 11.05 -20.25 17.98
N ASP A 16 9.98 -20.92 18.44
CA ASP A 16 8.64 -20.35 18.53
C ASP A 16 8.53 -19.22 19.56
N VAL A 17 9.28 -19.33 20.67
CA VAL A 17 9.33 -18.29 21.73
C VAL A 17 10.06 -17.04 21.25
N ASN A 18 11.02 -17.20 20.34
CA ASN A 18 11.79 -16.10 19.75
C ASN A 18 10.91 -15.21 18.86
N TYR A 19 10.00 -15.81 18.07
CA TYR A 19 9.12 -15.08 17.16
C TYR A 19 8.04 -14.23 17.86
N ILE A 20 7.57 -14.63 19.04
CA ILE A 20 6.55 -13.87 19.79
C ILE A 20 7.15 -12.58 20.37
N ASN A 21 8.40 -12.63 20.82
CA ASN A 21 9.07 -11.53 21.51
C ASN A 21 10.02 -10.74 20.61
N VAL A 22 10.09 -11.05 19.32
CA VAL A 22 11.03 -10.45 18.35
C VAL A 22 10.94 -8.92 18.32
N TRP A 23 9.75 -8.38 18.56
CA TRP A 23 9.48 -6.94 18.57
C TRP A 23 10.08 -6.21 19.77
N LYS A 24 10.33 -6.88 20.90
CA LYS A 24 10.83 -6.23 22.13
C LYS A 24 12.20 -5.57 21.94
N ARG A 25 13.02 -6.11 21.03
CA ARG A 25 14.30 -5.49 20.63
C ARG A 25 14.10 -4.10 20.01
N TYR A 26 12.94 -3.86 19.40
CA TYR A 26 12.60 -2.68 18.63
C TYR A 26 11.56 -1.81 19.33
N GLU A 27 11.20 -2.12 20.58
CA GLU A 27 10.08 -1.47 21.30
C GLU A 27 10.21 0.05 21.33
N SER A 28 11.40 0.59 21.61
CA SER A 28 11.63 2.05 21.62
C SER A 28 11.34 2.69 20.26
N ASP A 29 11.86 2.10 19.18
CA ASP A 29 11.72 2.61 17.81
C ASP A 29 10.27 2.47 17.31
N LEU A 30 9.60 1.39 17.71
CA LEU A 30 8.19 1.16 17.42
C LEU A 30 7.26 2.10 18.21
N GLU A 31 7.57 2.46 19.45
CA GLU A 31 6.83 3.50 20.19
C GLU A 31 7.05 4.89 19.56
N GLU A 32 8.25 5.17 19.02
CA GLU A 32 8.50 6.36 18.21
C GLU A 32 7.64 6.37 16.94
N SER A 33 7.44 5.23 16.28
CA SER A 33 6.55 5.14 15.10
C SER A 33 5.10 5.59 15.36
N LEU A 34 4.66 5.56 16.62
CA LEU A 34 3.32 5.96 17.05
C LEU A 34 3.22 7.44 17.43
N THR A 35 4.35 8.12 17.64
CA THR A 35 4.40 9.45 18.26
C THR A 35 5.18 10.48 17.44
N ASP A 36 6.25 10.07 16.76
CA ASP A 36 7.11 10.91 15.95
C ASP A 36 6.64 10.96 14.47
N PRO A 37 6.21 12.13 13.97
CA PRO A 37 5.81 12.29 12.57
C PRO A 37 6.94 12.09 11.55
N SER A 38 8.20 12.21 11.98
CA SER A 38 9.39 12.06 11.13
C SER A 38 9.86 10.61 11.02
N TRP A 39 9.27 9.71 11.82
CA TRP A 39 9.62 8.29 11.81
C TRP A 39 9.47 7.68 10.41
N SER A 40 10.49 6.92 10.00
CA SER A 40 10.59 6.37 8.65
C SER A 40 10.65 4.86 8.69
N ILE A 41 9.59 4.23 8.18
CA ILE A 41 9.56 2.77 8.03
C ILE A 41 10.68 2.24 7.12
N PHE A 42 11.15 3.06 6.17
CA PHE A 42 12.27 2.71 5.31
C PHE A 42 13.60 2.73 6.03
N GLU A 43 13.76 3.55 7.07
CA GLU A 43 14.96 3.55 7.91
C GLU A 43 14.85 2.42 8.95
N PHE A 44 13.65 2.23 9.53
CA PHE A 44 13.39 1.17 10.49
C PHE A 44 13.66 -0.23 9.94
N ILE A 45 13.19 -0.57 8.74
CA ILE A 45 13.39 -1.90 8.17
C ILE A 45 14.88 -2.25 7.99
N GLU A 46 15.75 -1.25 7.81
CA GLU A 46 17.20 -1.45 7.70
C GLU A 46 17.83 -1.89 9.03
N THR A 47 17.17 -1.63 10.16
CA THR A 47 17.59 -2.08 11.50
C THR A 47 17.24 -3.55 11.77
N ILE A 48 16.35 -4.15 10.96
CA ILE A 48 15.90 -5.53 11.10
C ILE A 48 16.85 -6.45 10.32
N PRO A 49 17.67 -7.30 10.99
CA PRO A 49 18.68 -8.14 10.33
C PRO A 49 18.09 -9.05 9.25
N VAL A 50 16.84 -9.50 9.45
CA VAL A 50 16.08 -10.26 8.48
C VAL A 50 14.87 -9.42 8.08
N ARG A 51 14.99 -8.64 7.00
CA ARG A 51 13.90 -7.78 6.48
C ARG A 51 12.58 -8.54 6.21
N ARG A 52 12.64 -9.88 6.12
CA ARG A 52 11.48 -10.77 6.03
C ARG A 52 10.73 -10.96 7.35
N GLU A 53 11.02 -10.18 8.39
CA GLU A 53 10.34 -10.24 9.69
C GLU A 53 9.58 -8.95 10.02
N LEU A 54 9.59 -7.94 9.14
CA LEU A 54 8.98 -6.63 9.37
C LEU A 54 7.51 -6.73 9.84
N VAL A 55 6.67 -7.47 9.12
CA VAL A 55 5.24 -7.61 9.42
C VAL A 55 5.05 -8.30 10.78
N ARG A 56 5.88 -9.30 11.11
CA ARG A 56 5.81 -9.98 12.40
C ARG A 56 6.27 -9.08 13.54
N VAL A 57 7.35 -8.33 13.36
CA VAL A 57 7.88 -7.36 14.33
C VAL A 57 6.84 -6.28 14.65
N VAL A 58 6.33 -5.61 13.62
CA VAL A 58 5.34 -4.53 13.79
C VAL A 58 4.02 -5.11 14.32
N GLY A 59 3.56 -6.22 13.75
CA GLY A 59 2.27 -6.81 14.11
C GLY A 59 2.22 -7.33 15.54
N MET A 60 3.28 -7.99 16.02
CA MET A 60 3.33 -8.46 17.42
C MET A 60 3.39 -7.29 18.42
N PHE A 61 4.05 -6.18 18.06
CA PHE A 61 4.03 -4.96 18.85
C PHE A 61 2.63 -4.34 18.93
N LEU A 62 1.95 -4.15 17.80
CA LEU A 62 0.59 -3.60 17.79
C LEU A 62 -0.39 -4.51 18.54
N VAL A 63 -0.28 -5.83 18.39
CA VAL A 63 -1.09 -6.80 19.16
C VAL A 63 -0.84 -6.64 20.66
N HIS A 64 0.41 -6.49 21.09
CA HIS A 64 0.72 -6.22 22.49
C HIS A 64 0.05 -4.94 22.98
N ARG A 65 0.17 -3.85 22.21
CA ARG A 65 -0.46 -2.56 22.52
C ARG A 65 -1.98 -2.65 22.67
N ILE A 66 -2.65 -3.33 21.74
CA ILE A 66 -4.11 -3.49 21.72
C ILE A 66 -4.61 -4.32 22.91
N LEU A 67 -3.90 -5.39 23.25
CA LEU A 67 -4.37 -6.34 24.26
C LEU A 67 -3.97 -5.96 25.69
N ARG A 68 -2.91 -5.17 25.87
CA ARG A 68 -2.39 -4.78 27.19
C ARG A 68 -3.45 -4.08 28.03
N GLY A 69 -3.63 -4.53 29.27
CA GLY A 69 -4.63 -3.97 30.20
C GLY A 69 -6.07 -4.39 29.91
N THR A 70 -6.31 -5.18 28.87
CA THR A 70 -7.65 -5.68 28.54
C THR A 70 -7.90 -7.06 29.14
N GLN A 71 -9.16 -7.50 29.15
CA GLN A 71 -9.54 -8.87 29.55
C GLN A 71 -8.97 -9.98 28.66
N TYR A 72 -8.30 -9.64 27.56
CA TYR A 72 -7.75 -10.56 26.56
C TYR A 72 -6.22 -10.69 26.61
N GLU A 73 -5.51 -9.86 27.39
CA GLU A 73 -4.03 -9.79 27.44
C GLU A 73 -3.35 -11.16 27.57
N ASN A 74 -3.92 -12.06 28.36
CA ASN A 74 -3.39 -13.40 28.61
C ASN A 74 -4.31 -14.52 28.08
N LYS A 75 -5.25 -14.20 27.18
CA LYS A 75 -6.24 -15.16 26.63
C LYS A 75 -6.11 -15.39 25.13
N VAL A 76 -5.42 -14.50 24.43
CA VAL A 76 -5.15 -14.64 23.00
C VAL A 76 -3.93 -15.53 22.82
N ASP A 77 -4.03 -16.54 21.95
CA ASP A 77 -2.89 -17.36 21.58
C ASP A 77 -1.93 -16.55 20.68
N LEU A 78 -0.85 -16.05 21.28
CA LEU A 78 0.16 -15.27 20.56
C LEU A 78 0.93 -16.10 19.51
N ARG A 79 0.93 -17.44 19.61
CA ARG A 79 1.50 -18.30 18.55
C ARG A 79 0.63 -18.28 17.31
N ALA A 80 -0.69 -18.35 17.47
CA ALA A 80 -1.64 -18.20 16.37
C ALA A 80 -1.49 -16.84 15.68
N VAL A 81 -1.38 -15.75 16.45
CA VAL A 81 -1.13 -14.41 15.90
C VAL A 81 0.19 -14.34 15.14
N SER A 82 1.28 -14.85 15.72
CA SER A 82 2.60 -14.87 15.06
C SER A 82 2.61 -15.73 13.79
N ALA A 83 1.87 -16.83 13.77
CA ALA A 83 1.70 -17.69 12.59
C ALA A 83 0.93 -16.97 11.47
N PHE A 84 -0.18 -16.30 11.80
CA PHE A 84 -0.92 -15.46 10.85
C PHE A 84 -0.02 -14.38 10.24
N LEU A 85 0.65 -13.58 11.07
CA LEU A 85 1.54 -12.52 10.61
C LEU A 85 2.70 -13.07 9.77
N GLY A 86 3.20 -14.26 10.11
CA GLY A 86 4.19 -14.99 9.32
C GLY A 86 3.71 -15.39 7.93
N MET A 87 2.47 -15.85 7.81
CA MET A 87 1.87 -16.17 6.51
C MET A 87 1.66 -14.89 5.67
N VAL A 88 1.16 -13.82 6.28
CA VAL A 88 1.00 -12.52 5.60
C VAL A 88 2.35 -12.00 5.09
N GLN A 89 3.37 -12.00 5.96
CA GLN A 89 4.74 -11.62 5.62
C GLN A 89 5.29 -12.39 4.40
N ALA A 90 5.01 -13.70 4.32
CA ALA A 90 5.42 -14.56 3.21
C ALA A 90 4.55 -14.37 1.96
N GLY A 91 3.31 -13.90 2.11
CA GLY A 91 2.38 -13.61 1.03
C GLY A 91 2.77 -12.39 0.21
N TYR A 92 3.43 -11.39 0.83
CA TYR A 92 4.02 -10.26 0.12
C TYR A 92 5.31 -10.67 -0.60
N LYS A 93 5.17 -11.07 -1.87
CA LYS A 93 6.28 -11.54 -2.71
C LYS A 93 7.09 -10.43 -3.38
N GLN A 94 6.48 -9.26 -3.57
CA GLN A 94 7.17 -8.12 -4.18
C GLN A 94 8.20 -7.57 -3.20
N THR A 95 9.45 -7.49 -3.63
CA THR A 95 10.54 -6.84 -2.86
C THR A 95 10.88 -5.45 -3.40
N TYR A 96 10.14 -4.98 -4.39
CA TYR A 96 10.28 -3.69 -5.07
C TYR A 96 8.88 -3.16 -5.41
N GLY A 97 8.79 -1.87 -5.72
CA GLY A 97 7.50 -1.21 -5.94
C GLY A 97 6.85 -0.74 -4.64
N TYR A 98 5.52 -0.58 -4.70
CA TYR A 98 4.67 0.00 -3.68
C TYR A 98 4.01 -1.09 -2.84
N HIS A 99 3.25 -2.01 -3.46
CA HIS A 99 2.46 -3.04 -2.78
C HIS A 99 3.36 -4.18 -2.26
N THR A 100 4.04 -3.89 -1.15
CA THR A 100 5.05 -4.75 -0.51
C THR A 100 4.73 -4.92 0.98
N MET A 101 5.47 -5.78 1.67
CA MET A 101 5.37 -5.91 3.13
C MET A 101 5.64 -4.59 3.88
N ILE A 102 6.35 -3.64 3.26
CA ILE A 102 6.58 -2.32 3.85
C ILE A 102 5.29 -1.51 3.85
N HIS A 103 4.56 -1.53 2.73
CA HIS A 103 3.26 -0.84 2.62
C HIS A 103 2.26 -1.43 3.61
N SER A 104 2.16 -2.76 3.66
CA SER A 104 1.37 -3.49 4.66
C SER A 104 1.62 -3.01 6.10
N ALA A 105 2.90 -2.94 6.51
CA ALA A 105 3.26 -2.51 7.86
C ALA A 105 3.02 -1.01 8.09
N ASP A 106 3.26 -0.15 7.11
CA ASP A 106 2.99 1.30 7.18
C ASP A 106 1.49 1.57 7.32
N THR A 107 0.65 0.86 6.55
CA THR A 107 -0.81 0.91 6.63
C THR A 107 -1.31 0.43 8.00
N ALA A 108 -0.75 -0.67 8.53
CA ALA A 108 -1.13 -1.20 9.85
C ALA A 108 -0.78 -0.24 11.01
N ILE A 109 0.38 0.41 10.98
CA ILE A 109 0.75 1.47 11.95
C ILE A 109 -0.21 2.65 11.81
N THR A 110 -0.50 3.06 10.59
CA THR A 110 -1.34 4.23 10.31
C THR A 110 -2.78 4.01 10.77
N ILE A 111 -3.40 2.86 10.45
CA ILE A 111 -4.77 2.57 10.90
C ILE A 111 -4.84 2.42 12.43
N TYR A 112 -3.82 1.84 13.07
CA TYR A 112 -3.79 1.76 14.53
C TYR A 112 -3.87 3.17 15.12
N HIS A 113 -3.05 4.11 14.64
CA HIS A 113 -3.10 5.49 15.11
C HIS A 113 -4.45 6.16 14.82
N MET A 114 -5.04 5.92 13.64
CA MET A 114 -6.39 6.41 13.34
C MET A 114 -7.43 5.86 14.30
N ILE A 115 -7.40 4.58 14.65
CA ILE A 115 -8.31 3.98 15.63
C ILE A 115 -8.14 4.66 17.00
N GLN A 116 -6.90 4.91 17.44
CA GLN A 116 -6.62 5.61 18.69
C GLN A 116 -7.19 7.04 18.72
N VAL A 117 -7.24 7.74 17.58
CA VAL A 117 -7.80 9.09 17.49
C VAL A 117 -9.32 9.10 17.34
N PHE A 118 -9.87 8.20 16.52
CA PHE A 118 -11.26 8.30 16.06
C PHE A 118 -12.22 7.33 16.76
N GLU A 119 -11.75 6.18 17.27
CA GLU A 119 -12.60 5.11 17.79
C GLU A 119 -12.29 4.72 19.25
N GLU A 120 -11.06 4.84 19.72
CA GLU A 120 -10.72 4.61 21.14
C GLU A 120 -11.55 5.50 22.09
N PRO A 121 -11.71 6.82 21.83
CA PRO A 121 -12.55 7.67 22.68
C PRO A 121 -14.03 7.27 22.70
N LYS A 122 -14.47 6.47 21.72
CA LYS A 122 -15.83 5.91 21.62
C LYS A 122 -15.95 4.54 22.28
N GLY A 123 -14.85 3.99 22.83
CA GLY A 123 -14.82 2.70 23.50
C GLY A 123 -14.84 1.50 22.54
N ILE A 124 -14.07 1.55 21.45
CA ILE A 124 -13.91 0.40 20.54
C ILE A 124 -13.51 -0.86 21.33
N HIS A 125 -14.12 -1.99 20.98
CA HIS A 125 -13.82 -3.25 21.65
C HIS A 125 -12.44 -3.76 21.19
N PRO A 126 -11.57 -4.28 22.09
CA PRO A 126 -10.20 -4.68 21.74
C PRO A 126 -10.09 -5.69 20.60
N LEU A 127 -11.03 -6.64 20.50
CA LEU A 127 -11.04 -7.60 19.38
C LEU A 127 -11.52 -6.98 18.05
N ASP A 128 -12.32 -5.90 18.08
CA ASP A 128 -12.67 -5.17 16.84
C ASP A 128 -11.45 -4.40 16.32
N GLU A 129 -10.70 -3.76 17.22
CA GLU A 129 -9.42 -3.12 16.89
C GLU A 129 -8.38 -4.14 16.40
N LEU A 130 -8.24 -5.28 17.08
CA LEU A 130 -7.36 -6.36 16.63
C LEU A 130 -7.73 -6.83 15.22
N ALA A 131 -9.01 -7.07 14.95
CA ALA A 131 -9.47 -7.47 13.62
C ALA A 131 -9.13 -6.41 12.55
N ALA A 132 -9.36 -5.13 12.85
CA ALA A 132 -9.04 -4.03 11.94
C ALA A 132 -7.54 -3.96 11.60
N VAL A 133 -6.67 -4.09 12.60
CA VAL A 133 -5.21 -4.09 12.40
C VAL A 133 -4.73 -5.34 11.64
N LEU A 134 -5.29 -6.51 11.91
CA LEU A 134 -4.97 -7.73 11.14
C LEU A 134 -5.46 -7.62 9.69
N ALA A 135 -6.59 -6.96 9.43
CA ALA A 135 -7.08 -6.70 8.07
C ALA A 135 -6.12 -5.78 7.31
N ALA A 136 -5.62 -4.74 7.98
CA ALA A 136 -4.63 -3.83 7.39
C ALA A 136 -3.33 -4.55 7.01
N PHE A 137 -2.86 -5.50 7.80
CA PHE A 137 -1.71 -6.32 7.39
C PHE A 137 -2.03 -7.17 6.14
N GLY A 138 -3.25 -7.68 6.02
CA GLY A 138 -3.67 -8.54 4.92
C GLY A 138 -4.18 -7.84 3.65
N HIS A 139 -4.44 -6.54 3.68
CA HIS A 139 -5.24 -5.87 2.63
C HIS A 139 -4.71 -5.97 1.21
N ASP A 140 -3.38 -6.16 1.04
CA ASP A 140 -2.71 -6.34 -0.26
C ASP A 140 -1.94 -7.67 -0.34
N VAL A 141 -2.25 -8.65 0.52
CA VAL A 141 -1.47 -9.88 0.58
C VAL A 141 -1.56 -10.64 -0.76
N GLY A 142 -0.40 -10.96 -1.34
CA GLY A 142 -0.33 -11.60 -2.65
C GLY A 142 -0.42 -10.65 -3.85
N HIS A 143 -0.38 -9.32 -3.64
CA HIS A 143 -0.46 -8.34 -4.72
C HIS A 143 0.59 -8.58 -5.82
N PRO A 144 0.18 -8.69 -7.10
CA PRO A 144 1.07 -9.02 -8.21
C PRO A 144 1.88 -7.83 -8.72
N GLY A 145 1.50 -6.61 -8.33
CA GLY A 145 2.17 -5.37 -8.70
C GLY A 145 1.53 -4.67 -9.91
N TRP A 146 0.22 -4.86 -10.12
CA TRP A 146 -0.55 -4.26 -11.20
C TRP A 146 -2.02 -4.08 -10.81
N SER A 147 -2.75 -3.25 -11.55
CA SER A 147 -4.15 -2.89 -11.29
C SER A 147 -5.16 -4.02 -11.55
N ASN A 148 -6.39 -3.82 -11.04
CA ASN A 148 -7.55 -4.66 -11.35
C ASN A 148 -7.84 -4.77 -12.85
N SER A 149 -7.63 -3.70 -13.61
CA SER A 149 -7.84 -3.71 -15.07
C SER A 149 -6.91 -4.71 -15.76
N LEU A 150 -5.62 -4.73 -15.38
CA LEU A 150 -4.69 -5.72 -15.93
C LEU A 150 -4.96 -7.13 -15.40
N ALA A 151 -5.32 -7.27 -14.12
CA ALA A 151 -5.71 -8.56 -13.55
C ALA A 151 -6.87 -9.21 -14.33
N LYS A 152 -7.92 -8.43 -14.66
CA LYS A 152 -9.04 -8.89 -15.51
C LYS A 152 -8.59 -9.27 -16.91
N ALA A 153 -7.74 -8.46 -17.54
CA ALA A 153 -7.20 -8.76 -18.87
C ALA A 153 -6.37 -10.06 -18.90
N LEU A 154 -5.75 -10.44 -17.77
CA LEU A 154 -5.02 -11.69 -17.59
C LEU A 154 -5.90 -12.87 -17.14
N GLY A 155 -7.21 -12.67 -16.99
CA GLY A 155 -8.15 -13.71 -16.55
C GLY A 155 -7.99 -14.08 -15.07
N MET A 156 -7.54 -13.15 -14.23
CA MET A 156 -7.46 -13.35 -12.78
C MET A 156 -8.80 -12.99 -12.11
N GLY A 157 -9.24 -13.84 -11.18
CA GLY A 157 -10.51 -13.66 -10.46
C GLY A 157 -11.71 -14.30 -11.17
N GLU A 158 -12.88 -14.17 -10.56
CA GLU A 158 -14.14 -14.60 -11.17
C GLU A 158 -14.59 -13.56 -12.21
N ALA A 159 -15.24 -14.01 -13.30
CA ALA A 159 -15.55 -13.13 -14.43
C ALA A 159 -16.44 -11.91 -14.07
N GLU A 160 -17.31 -12.07 -13.07
CA GLU A 160 -18.25 -11.03 -12.60
C GLU A 160 -17.71 -10.23 -11.40
N ASP A 161 -16.48 -10.49 -10.96
CA ASP A 161 -15.88 -9.80 -9.82
C ASP A 161 -15.39 -8.40 -10.24
N PRO A 162 -15.99 -7.32 -9.72
CA PRO A 162 -15.59 -5.98 -10.10
C PRO A 162 -14.21 -5.60 -9.56
N HIS A 163 -13.73 -6.24 -8.50
CA HIS A 163 -12.47 -5.91 -7.80
C HIS A 163 -11.70 -7.21 -7.46
N PRO A 164 -11.15 -7.89 -8.49
CA PRO A 164 -10.58 -9.23 -8.33
C PRO A 164 -9.35 -9.29 -7.41
N LEU A 165 -8.58 -8.20 -7.29
CA LEU A 165 -7.43 -8.15 -6.38
C LEU A 165 -7.88 -8.07 -4.93
N GLU A 166 -8.77 -7.12 -4.59
CA GLU A 166 -9.25 -6.95 -3.22
C GLU A 166 -10.06 -8.17 -2.75
N SER A 167 -10.87 -8.76 -3.64
CA SER A 167 -11.54 -10.05 -3.39
C SER A 167 -10.53 -11.19 -3.13
N MET A 168 -9.39 -11.21 -3.84
CA MET A 168 -8.30 -12.17 -3.58
C MET A 168 -7.64 -11.90 -2.24
N HIS A 169 -7.30 -10.65 -1.91
CA HIS A 169 -6.66 -10.26 -0.66
C HIS A 169 -7.53 -10.60 0.55
N ALA A 170 -8.83 -10.32 0.48
CA ALA A 170 -9.80 -10.65 1.53
C ALA A 170 -9.87 -12.16 1.75
N ARG A 171 -10.04 -12.94 0.68
CA ARG A 171 -10.11 -14.41 0.73
C ARG A 171 -8.82 -15.03 1.27
N GLU A 172 -7.67 -14.53 0.85
CA GLU A 172 -6.38 -15.03 1.32
C GLU A 172 -6.14 -14.68 2.79
N THR A 173 -6.52 -13.47 3.21
CA THR A 173 -6.47 -13.04 4.62
C THR A 173 -7.36 -13.91 5.50
N THR A 174 -8.63 -14.13 5.11
CA THR A 174 -9.55 -15.01 5.86
C THR A 174 -9.04 -16.45 5.90
N ARG A 175 -8.47 -16.96 4.80
CA ARG A 175 -7.84 -18.29 4.76
C ARG A 175 -6.69 -18.39 5.75
N MET A 176 -5.81 -17.39 5.81
CA MET A 176 -4.70 -17.33 6.76
C MET A 176 -5.19 -17.24 8.22
N LEU A 177 -6.24 -16.46 8.50
CA LEU A 177 -6.85 -16.39 9.84
C LEU A 177 -7.37 -17.75 10.30
N SER A 178 -8.07 -18.47 9.43
CA SER A 178 -8.63 -19.79 9.74
C SER A 178 -7.54 -20.83 9.96
N ILE A 179 -6.49 -20.84 9.13
CA ILE A 179 -5.32 -21.71 9.33
C ILE A 179 -4.61 -21.45 10.66
N ALA A 180 -4.53 -20.18 11.06
CA ALA A 180 -3.95 -19.80 12.34
C ALA A 180 -4.88 -20.11 13.54
N GLY A 181 -6.16 -20.40 13.31
CA GLY A 181 -7.17 -20.63 14.36
C GLY A 181 -7.64 -19.34 15.06
N LEU A 182 -7.53 -18.19 14.39
CA LEU A 182 -7.96 -16.88 14.93
C LEU A 182 -9.43 -16.55 14.63
N ASP A 183 -10.04 -17.23 13.65
CA ASP A 183 -11.44 -17.06 13.27
C ASP A 183 -12.40 -17.31 14.45
N GLY A 184 -12.15 -18.33 15.27
CA GLY A 184 -12.95 -18.61 16.48
C GLY A 184 -12.87 -17.51 17.55
N LEU A 185 -11.71 -16.88 17.71
CA LEU A 185 -11.51 -15.74 18.63
C LEU A 185 -12.25 -14.49 18.15
N LEU A 186 -12.12 -14.19 16.85
CA LEU A 186 -12.69 -12.98 16.26
C LEU A 186 -14.21 -13.13 16.08
N GLY A 187 -14.67 -14.33 15.76
CA GLY A 187 -16.05 -14.67 15.45
C GLY A 187 -16.49 -14.13 14.08
N ASP A 188 -17.55 -14.71 13.52
CA ASP A 188 -18.00 -14.44 12.15
C ASP A 188 -18.26 -12.95 11.86
N ARG A 189 -18.75 -12.20 12.85
CA ARG A 189 -18.98 -10.75 12.70
C ARG A 189 -17.69 -10.03 12.31
N ARG A 190 -16.59 -10.32 13.00
CA ARG A 190 -15.30 -9.63 12.77
C ARG A 190 -14.61 -10.14 11.52
N VAL A 191 -14.70 -11.43 11.22
CA VAL A 191 -14.18 -11.98 9.96
C VAL A 191 -14.86 -11.30 8.76
N ARG A 192 -16.19 -11.17 8.77
CA ARG A 192 -16.91 -10.42 7.72
C ARG A 192 -16.55 -8.94 7.68
N MET A 193 -16.35 -8.31 8.84
CA MET A 193 -15.88 -6.93 8.93
C MET A 193 -14.52 -6.76 8.27
N MET A 194 -13.58 -7.69 8.50
CA MET A 194 -12.26 -7.67 7.87
C MET A 194 -12.35 -7.82 6.34
N GLU A 195 -13.20 -8.73 5.85
CA GLU A 195 -13.44 -8.90 4.41
C GLU A 195 -13.96 -7.62 3.77
N GLU A 196 -14.97 -6.98 4.37
CA GLU A 196 -15.51 -5.72 3.87
C GLU A 196 -14.49 -4.60 3.90
N MET A 197 -13.74 -4.45 5.02
CA MET A 197 -12.67 -3.47 5.13
C MET A 197 -11.66 -3.60 3.98
N ILE A 198 -11.23 -4.84 3.66
CA ILE A 198 -10.26 -5.10 2.59
C ILE A 198 -10.87 -4.82 1.21
N VAL A 199 -12.10 -5.24 0.93
CA VAL A 199 -12.77 -4.91 -0.34
C VAL A 199 -12.91 -3.40 -0.53
N CYS A 200 -13.16 -2.69 0.56
CA CYS A 200 -13.35 -1.25 0.59
C CYS A 200 -12.07 -0.43 0.33
N THR A 201 -10.88 -1.05 0.29
CA THR A 201 -9.64 -0.37 -0.14
C THR A 201 -9.59 -0.17 -1.66
N CYS A 202 -10.44 -0.86 -2.42
CA CYS A 202 -10.49 -0.69 -3.86
C CYS A 202 -10.80 0.77 -4.23
N MET A 203 -9.98 1.36 -5.10
CA MET A 203 -10.13 2.75 -5.50
C MET A 203 -11.44 3.07 -6.23
N ASP A 204 -12.15 2.06 -6.76
CA ASP A 204 -13.50 2.20 -7.31
C ASP A 204 -14.53 2.60 -6.22
N TYR A 205 -14.29 2.27 -4.94
CA TYR A 205 -15.10 2.70 -3.81
C TYR A 205 -14.72 4.08 -3.25
N HIS A 206 -13.68 4.74 -3.76
CA HIS A 206 -13.16 5.97 -3.15
C HIS A 206 -14.21 7.07 -3.01
N THR A 207 -15.04 7.30 -4.05
CA THR A 207 -16.12 8.32 -3.97
C THR A 207 -17.14 7.96 -2.90
N PHE A 208 -17.52 6.68 -2.78
CA PHE A 208 -18.43 6.22 -1.74
C PHE A 208 -17.81 6.38 -0.35
N MET A 209 -16.53 6.00 -0.16
CA MET A 209 -15.82 6.18 1.11
C MET A 209 -15.70 7.65 1.50
N LEU A 210 -15.46 8.54 0.53
CA LEU A 210 -15.43 9.99 0.76
C LEU A 210 -16.79 10.52 1.24
N GLU A 211 -17.90 10.09 0.63
CA GLU A 211 -19.24 10.48 1.07
C GLU A 211 -19.53 9.98 2.48
N LYS A 212 -19.16 8.74 2.79
CA LYS A 212 -19.30 8.14 4.11
C LYS A 212 -18.41 8.78 5.17
N ALA A 213 -17.21 9.22 4.81
CA ALA A 213 -16.32 9.96 5.70
C ALA A 213 -16.95 11.27 6.19
N ARG A 214 -17.72 11.97 5.34
CA ARG A 214 -18.42 13.22 5.75
C ARG A 214 -19.47 12.99 6.82
N THR A 215 -20.02 11.78 6.92
CA THR A 215 -20.99 11.37 7.94
C THR A 215 -20.40 10.39 8.93
N TYR A 216 -19.07 10.34 9.08
CA TYR A 216 -18.34 9.32 9.84
C TYR A 216 -18.94 9.00 11.22
N ALA A 217 -19.32 10.02 12.00
CA ALA A 217 -19.88 9.82 13.33
C ALA A 217 -21.24 9.08 13.36
N ALA A 218 -22.00 9.14 12.27
CA ALA A 218 -23.31 8.51 12.12
C ALA A 218 -23.25 7.10 11.51
N GLU A 219 -22.14 6.73 10.88
CA GLU A 219 -21.95 5.40 10.30
C GLU A 219 -21.76 4.33 11.37
N ASP A 220 -22.01 3.06 11.04
CA ASP A 220 -21.73 1.95 11.95
C ASP A 220 -20.22 1.65 12.08
N LEU A 221 -19.83 0.82 13.06
CA LEU A 221 -18.41 0.56 13.33
C LEU A 221 -17.69 -0.08 12.12
N GLN A 222 -18.37 -0.95 11.37
CA GLN A 222 -17.78 -1.64 10.22
C GLN A 222 -17.48 -0.66 9.09
N THR A 223 -18.42 0.24 8.80
CA THR A 223 -18.24 1.31 7.82
C THR A 223 -17.15 2.28 8.28
N ARG A 224 -17.14 2.68 9.56
CA ARG A 224 -16.10 3.55 10.12
C ARG A 224 -14.71 2.96 9.99
N LEU A 225 -14.52 1.69 10.35
CA LEU A 225 -13.23 1.01 10.21
C LEU A 225 -12.83 0.82 8.75
N SER A 226 -13.77 0.62 7.84
CA SER A 226 -13.50 0.57 6.39
C SER A 226 -13.02 1.92 5.86
N ILE A 227 -13.63 3.03 6.30
CA ILE A 227 -13.16 4.39 5.98
C ILE A 227 -11.73 4.60 6.52
N LEU A 228 -11.46 4.20 7.78
CA LEU A 228 -10.12 4.36 8.36
C LEU A 228 -9.07 3.53 7.64
N LEU A 229 -9.38 2.28 7.23
CA LEU A 229 -8.44 1.48 6.44
C LEU A 229 -8.19 2.11 5.07
N HIS A 230 -9.24 2.59 4.39
CA HIS A 230 -9.09 3.30 3.11
C HIS A 230 -8.20 4.54 3.25
N CYS A 231 -8.37 5.31 4.33
CA CYS A 231 -7.52 6.47 4.62
C CYS A 231 -6.08 6.06 4.91
N ALA A 232 -5.88 5.00 5.70
CA ALA A 232 -4.55 4.50 6.04
C ALA A 232 -3.79 4.01 4.80
N ASP A 233 -4.49 3.34 3.88
CA ASP A 233 -3.92 2.80 2.64
C ASP A 233 -3.41 3.92 1.71
N ILE A 234 -4.18 5.00 1.53
CA ILE A 234 -3.75 6.16 0.73
C ILE A 234 -3.11 7.27 1.57
N SER A 235 -2.50 6.93 2.72
CA SER A 235 -1.99 7.92 3.68
C SER A 235 -0.61 8.49 3.35
N ASN A 236 0.12 7.99 2.34
CA ASN A 236 1.48 8.48 2.08
C ASN A 236 1.57 10.02 1.93
N PRO A 237 0.62 10.71 1.26
CA PRO A 237 0.58 12.17 1.17
C PRO A 237 0.44 12.91 2.50
N THR A 238 0.16 12.21 3.61
CA THR A 238 0.11 12.78 4.96
C THR A 238 1.43 12.71 5.71
N LYS A 239 2.39 11.90 5.23
CA LYS A 239 3.69 11.67 5.85
C LYS A 239 4.61 12.88 5.65
N GLU A 240 5.75 12.97 6.33
CA GLU A 240 6.73 14.03 6.06
C GLU A 240 7.30 14.00 4.63
N ALA A 241 7.79 15.16 4.16
CA ALA A 241 8.18 15.44 2.78
C ALA A 241 8.96 14.29 2.12
N LYS A 242 10.07 13.89 2.74
CA LYS A 242 10.97 12.81 2.28
C LYS A 242 10.25 11.47 2.16
N LEU A 243 9.47 11.09 3.18
CA LEU A 243 8.81 9.79 3.24
C LEU A 243 7.73 9.63 2.16
N SER A 244 6.86 10.62 1.98
CA SER A 244 5.88 10.55 0.88
C SER A 244 6.54 10.59 -0.49
N GLN A 245 7.67 11.29 -0.65
CA GLN A 245 8.37 11.28 -1.93
C GLN A 245 8.87 9.87 -2.23
N GLN A 246 9.46 9.18 -1.26
CA GLN A 246 9.88 7.78 -1.40
C GLN A 246 8.70 6.88 -1.78
N TRP A 247 7.53 7.05 -1.15
CA TRP A 247 6.31 6.33 -1.52
C TRP A 247 5.84 6.64 -2.94
N SER A 248 5.80 7.92 -3.33
CA SER A 248 5.39 8.33 -4.70
C SER A 248 6.26 7.70 -5.78
N ILE A 249 7.58 7.64 -5.53
CA ILE A 249 8.56 7.07 -6.45
C ILE A 249 8.31 5.56 -6.59
N ARG A 250 8.08 4.85 -5.48
CA ARG A 250 7.79 3.42 -5.47
C ARG A 250 6.50 3.09 -6.22
N CYS A 251 5.44 3.85 -5.98
CA CYS A 251 4.16 3.73 -6.71
C CYS A 251 4.37 3.93 -8.22
N SER A 252 5.15 4.94 -8.59
CA SER A 252 5.45 5.25 -9.99
C SER A 252 6.25 4.15 -10.69
N PHE A 253 7.24 3.55 -10.02
CA PHE A 253 7.97 2.39 -10.56
C PHE A 253 7.05 1.21 -10.84
N GLU A 254 6.05 1.00 -9.99
CA GLU A 254 5.07 -0.06 -10.19
C GLU A 254 4.15 0.22 -11.39
N PHE A 255 3.62 1.45 -11.50
CA PHE A 255 2.86 1.87 -12.68
C PHE A 255 3.66 1.76 -13.98
N TRP A 256 4.95 2.08 -13.97
CA TRP A 256 5.80 1.92 -15.16
C TRP A 256 5.97 0.45 -15.55
N ARG A 257 6.09 -0.44 -14.57
CA ARG A 257 6.20 -1.87 -14.82
C ARG A 257 4.90 -2.45 -15.37
N GLU A 258 3.76 -2.08 -14.80
CA GLU A 258 2.45 -2.45 -15.33
C GLU A 258 2.28 -1.96 -16.77
N HIS A 259 2.67 -0.72 -17.05
CA HIS A 259 2.65 -0.16 -18.39
C HIS A 259 3.47 -0.98 -19.39
N ASP A 260 4.70 -1.36 -19.03
CA ASP A 260 5.56 -2.16 -19.91
C ASP A 260 4.97 -3.54 -20.20
N LEU A 261 4.45 -4.20 -19.15
CA LEU A 261 3.81 -5.49 -19.30
C LEU A 261 2.55 -5.40 -20.16
N SER A 262 1.70 -4.40 -19.92
CA SER A 262 0.47 -4.18 -20.71
C SER A 262 0.80 -4.08 -22.20
N ARG A 263 1.84 -3.31 -22.55
CA ARG A 263 2.32 -3.20 -23.93
C ARG A 263 2.88 -4.50 -24.49
N GLU A 264 3.61 -5.27 -23.68
CA GLU A 264 4.16 -6.57 -24.09
C GLU A 264 3.07 -7.58 -24.45
N ILE A 265 1.97 -7.60 -23.69
CA ILE A 265 0.85 -8.54 -23.89
C ILE A 265 -0.25 -8.00 -24.81
N GLY A 266 -0.09 -6.78 -25.36
CA GLY A 266 -1.06 -6.18 -26.28
C GLY A 266 -2.32 -5.62 -25.64
N VAL A 267 -2.28 -5.29 -24.34
CA VAL A 267 -3.38 -4.65 -23.59
C VAL A 267 -3.11 -3.14 -23.48
N VAL A 268 -4.17 -2.34 -23.53
CA VAL A 268 -4.06 -0.87 -23.36
C VAL A 268 -3.62 -0.57 -21.92
N PRO A 269 -2.47 0.09 -21.70
CA PRO A 269 -2.04 0.47 -20.35
C PRO A 269 -3.02 1.43 -19.68
N PRO A 270 -3.04 1.48 -18.33
CA PRO A 270 -3.84 2.48 -17.61
C PRO A 270 -3.49 3.91 -18.06
N PRO A 271 -4.48 4.81 -18.16
CA PRO A 271 -4.24 6.20 -18.60
C PRO A 271 -3.49 7.04 -17.56
N SER A 272 -3.43 6.59 -16.30
CA SER A 272 -2.87 7.31 -15.14
C SER A 272 -1.38 7.07 -14.90
N VAL A 273 -0.64 6.55 -15.88
CA VAL A 273 0.80 6.28 -15.72
C VAL A 273 1.60 7.60 -15.67
N PRO A 274 2.33 7.89 -14.58
CA PRO A 274 3.11 9.12 -14.48
C PRO A 274 4.29 9.12 -15.48
N PRO A 275 4.79 10.29 -15.91
CA PRO A 275 5.98 10.36 -16.75
C PRO A 275 7.20 9.67 -16.12
N ARG A 276 8.01 8.97 -16.93
CA ARG A 276 9.25 8.25 -16.51
C ARG A 276 10.42 9.14 -16.10
N SER A 277 10.15 10.41 -15.79
CA SER A 277 11.15 11.38 -15.37
C SER A 277 10.69 12.01 -14.07
N LEU A 278 11.31 11.57 -12.96
CA LEU A 278 11.02 12.05 -11.61
C LEU A 278 11.27 13.56 -11.44
N THR A 279 12.08 14.16 -12.31
CA THR A 279 12.38 15.60 -12.34
C THR A 279 11.47 16.40 -13.27
N SER A 280 10.55 15.75 -13.98
CA SER A 280 9.68 16.44 -14.95
C SER A 280 8.53 17.19 -14.26
N PRO A 281 8.10 18.35 -14.79
CA PRO A 281 6.89 19.02 -14.32
C PRO A 281 5.65 18.11 -14.41
N GLY A 282 5.57 17.25 -15.42
CA GLY A 282 4.45 16.32 -15.57
C GLY A 282 4.34 15.30 -14.43
N TYR A 283 5.48 14.80 -13.92
CA TYR A 283 5.48 13.95 -12.71
C TYR A 283 4.92 14.69 -11.50
N ALA A 284 5.38 15.92 -11.29
CA ALA A 284 4.90 16.76 -10.18
C ALA A 284 3.40 17.06 -10.30
N LEU A 285 2.91 17.37 -11.51
CA LEU A 285 1.48 17.61 -11.77
C LEU A 285 0.62 16.36 -11.50
N CYS A 286 1.12 15.16 -11.80
CA CYS A 286 0.43 13.91 -11.46
C CYS A 286 0.26 13.77 -9.93
N GLN A 287 1.31 14.05 -9.17
CA GLN A 287 1.26 14.03 -7.70
C GLN A 287 0.32 15.11 -7.16
N LEU A 288 0.37 16.33 -7.71
CA LEU A 288 -0.54 17.41 -7.37
C LEU A 288 -2.00 17.01 -7.59
N GLY A 289 -2.30 16.33 -8.71
CA GLY A 289 -3.62 15.81 -9.01
C GLY A 289 -4.11 14.83 -7.95
N PHE A 290 -3.29 13.87 -7.56
CA PHE A 290 -3.63 12.90 -6.50
C PHE A 290 -3.84 13.58 -5.15
N TYR A 291 -2.94 14.48 -4.75
CA TYR A 291 -3.03 15.19 -3.47
C TYR A 291 -4.31 16.03 -3.38
N LYS A 292 -4.59 16.81 -4.43
CA LYS A 292 -5.70 17.77 -4.44
C LYS A 292 -7.06 17.12 -4.64
N ASN A 293 -7.14 16.09 -5.47
CA ASN A 293 -8.43 15.55 -5.91
C ASN A 293 -8.80 14.23 -5.25
N VAL A 294 -7.86 13.54 -4.59
CA VAL A 294 -8.08 12.22 -3.97
C VAL A 294 -7.76 12.27 -2.48
N ALA A 295 -6.51 12.57 -2.12
CA ALA A 295 -6.07 12.48 -0.73
C ALA A 295 -6.69 13.57 0.15
N LEU A 296 -6.44 14.86 -0.16
CA LEU A 296 -6.88 15.96 0.70
C LEU A 296 -8.40 15.93 0.99
N PRO A 297 -9.29 15.75 -0.01
CA PRO A 297 -10.73 15.73 0.25
C PRO A 297 -11.16 14.63 1.25
N LEU A 298 -10.50 13.47 1.22
CA LEU A 298 -10.81 12.37 2.14
C LEU A 298 -10.39 12.69 3.57
N PHE A 299 -9.18 13.22 3.75
CA PHE A 299 -8.67 13.60 5.08
C PHE A 299 -9.37 14.84 5.66
N GLU A 300 -9.89 15.72 4.82
CA GLU A 300 -10.80 16.81 5.22
C GLU A 300 -12.19 16.30 5.62
N ALA A 301 -12.69 15.25 4.95
CA ALA A 301 -13.98 14.66 5.29
C ALA A 301 -13.96 13.94 6.65
N LEU A 302 -12.81 13.37 7.06
CA LEU A 302 -12.58 12.87 8.42
C LEU A 302 -12.35 14.03 9.41
N ASP A 303 -13.42 14.80 9.64
CA ASP A 303 -13.44 15.98 10.50
C ASP A 303 -13.02 15.65 11.94
N SER A 304 -11.84 16.12 12.32
CA SER A 304 -11.25 15.94 13.65
C SER A 304 -10.31 17.09 13.97
N GLU A 305 -10.53 17.70 15.12
CA GLU A 305 -9.74 18.80 15.68
C GLU A 305 -8.49 18.32 16.43
N SER A 306 -8.22 17.01 16.44
CA SER A 306 -6.98 16.50 17.04
C SER A 306 -5.76 17.09 16.34
N GLU A 307 -4.73 17.45 17.11
CA GLU A 307 -3.48 17.99 16.57
C GLU A 307 -2.88 17.07 15.50
N TRP A 308 -2.98 15.76 15.70
CA TRP A 308 -2.51 14.76 14.75
C TRP A 308 -3.28 14.79 13.43
N ALA A 309 -4.63 14.80 13.45
CA ALA A 309 -5.43 14.84 12.22
C ALA A 309 -5.22 16.16 11.45
N CYS A 310 -5.11 17.28 12.17
CA CYS A 310 -4.74 18.57 11.58
C CYS A 310 -3.38 18.49 10.86
N ARG A 311 -2.37 17.87 11.50
CA ARG A 311 -1.04 17.71 10.90
C ARG A 311 -1.06 16.89 9.61
N LEU A 312 -1.87 15.83 9.53
CA LEU A 312 -2.00 15.05 8.29
C LEU A 312 -2.47 15.92 7.12
N ARG A 313 -3.52 16.73 7.33
CA ARG A 313 -4.03 17.67 6.32
C ARG A 313 -3.02 18.74 5.97
N CYS A 314 -2.35 19.31 6.97
CA CYS A 314 -1.29 20.31 6.75
C CYS A 314 -0.14 19.76 5.90
N ASN A 315 0.26 18.50 6.10
CA ASN A 315 1.31 17.89 5.30
C ASN A 315 0.90 17.72 3.83
N ILE A 316 -0.35 17.34 3.56
CA ILE A 316 -0.87 17.28 2.19
C ILE A 316 -0.89 18.69 1.58
N GLN A 317 -1.44 19.67 2.30
CA GLN A 317 -1.54 21.05 1.82
C GLN A 317 -0.17 21.68 1.53
N ALA A 318 0.81 21.48 2.41
CA ALA A 318 2.17 21.98 2.22
C ALA A 318 2.81 21.43 0.93
N ARG A 319 2.49 20.19 0.55
CA ARG A 319 2.95 19.61 -0.73
C ARG A 319 2.24 20.20 -1.93
N ILE A 320 0.93 20.41 -1.82
CA ILE A 320 0.14 21.08 -2.85
C ILE A 320 0.74 22.46 -3.13
N ASP A 321 1.01 23.23 -2.07
CA ASP A 321 1.61 24.57 -2.17
C ASP A 321 3.02 24.52 -2.75
N LEU A 322 3.85 23.57 -2.31
CA LEU A 322 5.19 23.37 -2.85
C LEU A 322 5.16 23.06 -4.34
N ILE A 323 4.36 22.07 -4.76
CA ILE A 323 4.30 21.70 -6.18
C ILE A 323 3.67 22.82 -7.00
N ALA A 324 2.64 23.50 -6.50
CA ALA A 324 2.01 24.62 -7.20
C ALA A 324 2.96 25.82 -7.37
N ALA A 325 3.86 26.07 -6.42
CA ALA A 325 4.87 27.11 -6.52
C ALA A 325 5.97 26.78 -7.54
N TYR A 326 6.27 25.50 -7.77
CA TYR A 326 7.29 25.03 -8.72
C TYR A 326 6.72 24.66 -10.10
N ALA A 327 5.45 24.27 -10.19
CA ALA A 327 4.75 24.04 -11.46
C ALA A 327 4.70 25.39 -12.20
N PRO A 328 5.21 25.45 -13.43
CA PRO A 328 5.67 26.71 -13.99
C PRO A 328 4.52 27.71 -14.13
N THR A 329 4.82 28.98 -13.83
CA THR A 329 4.17 30.19 -14.36
C THR A 329 4.31 30.31 -15.89
N ARG A 330 4.42 29.19 -16.62
CA ARG A 330 4.29 29.12 -18.06
C ARG A 330 2.95 28.47 -18.38
N SER A 331 2.02 29.33 -18.76
CA SER A 331 0.94 29.01 -19.68
C SER A 331 1.43 28.01 -20.74
N THR A 332 0.60 27.01 -21.07
CA THR A 332 0.83 25.82 -21.92
C THR A 332 1.13 24.51 -21.18
N VAL A 333 0.27 24.12 -20.24
CA VAL A 333 -0.03 22.70 -20.05
C VAL A 333 -1.54 22.55 -20.10
N ALA A 334 -2.03 21.89 -21.15
CA ALA A 334 -3.43 21.53 -21.28
C ALA A 334 -3.86 20.80 -20.00
N SER A 335 -5.00 21.20 -19.45
CA SER A 335 -5.58 20.61 -18.25
C SER A 335 -5.72 19.11 -18.41
N VAL A 336 -4.91 18.33 -17.70
CA VAL A 336 -5.19 16.91 -17.47
C VAL A 336 -6.25 16.87 -16.38
N THR A 337 -7.51 16.97 -16.78
CA THR A 337 -8.64 16.68 -15.91
C THR A 337 -8.76 15.16 -15.78
N TRP A 338 -8.55 14.64 -14.58
CA TRP A 338 -9.10 13.33 -14.24
C TRP A 338 -10.62 13.45 -14.32
N GLN A 339 -11.22 12.78 -15.30
CA GLN A 339 -12.65 12.53 -15.34
C GLN A 339 -12.85 11.04 -15.03
N PRO A 340 -13.61 10.67 -13.99
CA PRO A 340 -14.13 9.32 -13.91
C PRO A 340 -15.07 9.13 -15.10
N THR A 341 -14.94 8.03 -15.84
CA THR A 341 -15.84 7.75 -16.95
C THR A 341 -17.21 7.36 -16.39
N ALA A 342 -18.06 8.38 -16.19
CA ALA A 342 -19.49 8.22 -15.95
C ALA A 342 -20.23 7.93 -17.26
N ALA A 343 -20.01 6.73 -17.81
CA ALA A 343 -20.86 6.02 -18.76
C ALA A 343 -20.22 4.63 -18.90
N GLU A 344 -20.92 3.52 -18.69
CA GLU A 344 -22.13 3.16 -19.41
C GLU A 344 -23.26 2.70 -18.48
N ALA A 345 -23.65 3.55 -17.53
CA ALA A 345 -25.00 3.49 -17.00
C ALA A 345 -25.98 3.91 -18.12
N SER A 346 -26.39 2.95 -18.94
CA SER A 346 -27.61 3.00 -19.80
C SER A 346 -27.56 3.90 -21.07
N GLN A 347 -27.29 3.33 -22.27
CA GLN A 347 -28.09 3.47 -23.54
C GLN A 347 -27.31 3.20 -24.86
N PRO A 348 -27.99 2.78 -25.96
CA PRO A 348 -27.39 2.08 -27.09
C PRO A 348 -26.86 2.94 -28.25
N ILE A 349 -26.14 2.21 -29.10
CA ILE A 349 -25.18 2.55 -30.16
C ILE A 349 -25.92 2.91 -31.46
N GLU A 350 -25.88 4.15 -31.93
CA GLU A 350 -25.99 4.43 -33.39
C GLU A 350 -25.51 5.82 -33.85
N GLU A 351 -25.22 6.78 -32.97
CA GLU A 351 -24.73 8.10 -33.42
C GLU A 351 -23.58 8.61 -32.54
N ARG A 352 -22.32 8.23 -32.85
CA ARG A 352 -21.13 8.89 -32.29
C ARG A 352 -19.99 8.91 -33.33
N GLU A 353 -19.87 10.00 -34.07
CA GLU A 353 -18.61 10.39 -34.74
C GLU A 353 -17.90 11.45 -33.88
N ALA A 354 -16.60 11.27 -33.64
CA ALA A 354 -15.75 12.29 -33.02
C ALA A 354 -14.78 12.85 -34.07
N VAL A 355 -14.87 14.15 -34.35
CA VAL A 355 -13.91 14.89 -35.18
C VAL A 355 -12.88 15.54 -34.26
N VAL A 356 -11.59 15.28 -34.49
CA VAL A 356 -10.47 15.96 -33.84
C VAL A 356 -9.86 16.95 -34.83
N VAL A 357 -9.87 18.24 -34.52
CA VAL A 357 -9.16 19.28 -35.29
C VAL A 357 -7.87 19.61 -34.57
N ILE A 358 -6.73 19.45 -35.25
CA ILE A 358 -5.41 19.87 -34.80
C ILE A 358 -5.01 21.07 -35.67
N GLU A 359 -4.83 22.25 -35.06
CA GLU A 359 -4.20 23.39 -35.73
C GLU A 359 -2.71 23.45 -35.36
N ASP A 360 -1.87 23.45 -36.40
CA ASP A 360 -0.42 23.53 -36.31
C ASP A 360 0.01 25.00 -36.45
N GLN A 361 0.82 25.54 -35.54
CA GLN A 361 1.37 26.89 -35.65
C GLN A 361 2.88 26.87 -35.37
N ALA A 362 3.60 27.49 -36.30
CA ALA A 362 5.02 27.38 -36.58
C ALA A 362 5.99 27.91 -35.50
N GLU A 363 7.21 27.36 -35.50
CA GLU A 363 8.35 27.78 -34.68
C GLU A 363 8.83 29.21 -35.01
N PRO A 364 9.21 30.03 -34.02
CA PRO A 364 9.94 31.26 -34.28
C PRO A 364 11.47 31.04 -34.22
N SER A 365 12.14 31.40 -35.32
CA SER A 365 13.59 31.58 -35.41
C SER A 365 14.06 32.84 -34.69
N CYS A 366 15.21 32.82 -34.01
CA CYS A 366 15.97 34.04 -33.73
C CYS A 366 17.48 33.79 -33.59
N SER A 367 18.23 34.81 -33.99
CA SER A 367 19.62 34.87 -34.46
C SER A 367 20.70 35.00 -33.38
N GLU A 368 21.95 34.73 -33.80
CA GLU A 368 23.22 34.99 -33.10
C GLU A 368 23.42 36.49 -32.79
N ASP A 369 23.94 36.81 -31.59
CA ASP A 369 25.09 37.72 -31.37
C ASP A 369 25.36 37.98 -29.85
N GLY A 370 26.64 37.83 -29.45
CA GLY A 370 27.27 38.63 -28.37
C GLY A 370 27.40 38.06 -26.94
N ILE A 371 28.58 37.52 -26.59
CA ILE A 371 29.06 37.24 -25.19
C ILE A 371 29.88 38.46 -24.67
N PRO A 372 30.12 38.66 -23.35
CA PRO A 372 31.24 37.96 -22.69
C PRO A 372 31.03 37.50 -21.23
N SER A 373 31.78 36.44 -20.94
CA SER A 373 32.12 35.73 -19.69
C SER A 373 31.96 36.38 -18.30
N ALA A 374 31.47 35.58 -17.35
CA ALA A 374 32.10 35.38 -16.03
C ALA A 374 31.58 34.08 -15.36
N THR A 375 32.41 33.05 -15.31
CA THR A 375 32.21 31.81 -14.54
C THR A 375 32.90 31.90 -13.19
N PRO A 376 32.31 31.37 -12.10
CA PRO A 376 33.05 30.70 -11.04
C PRO A 376 32.91 29.19 -11.20
N SER A 377 34.05 28.51 -11.15
CA SER A 377 34.22 27.07 -11.23
C SER A 377 33.54 26.32 -10.07
N LEU A 378 32.70 25.35 -10.39
CA LEU A 378 32.32 24.24 -9.49
C LEU A 378 32.73 22.94 -10.18
N SER A 379 33.50 22.13 -9.46
CA SER A 379 34.18 20.94 -9.95
C SER A 379 33.20 19.89 -10.47
N SER A 380 33.40 19.48 -11.71
CA SER A 380 32.76 18.33 -12.34
C SER A 380 33.57 17.06 -12.03
N ASP A 381 33.28 16.43 -10.89
CA ASP A 381 33.64 15.03 -10.65
C ASP A 381 32.36 14.18 -10.69
N PRO A 382 32.23 13.21 -11.60
CA PRO A 382 31.12 12.28 -11.62
C PRO A 382 31.23 11.30 -10.45
N ILE A 383 30.18 11.21 -9.63
CA ILE A 383 30.00 10.11 -8.68
C ILE A 383 29.71 8.85 -9.48
N ILE A 384 30.72 8.01 -9.67
CA ILE A 384 30.58 6.66 -10.21
C ILE A 384 30.01 5.77 -9.10
N ILE A 385 28.77 5.33 -9.27
CA ILE A 385 28.22 4.20 -8.50
C ILE A 385 28.66 2.93 -9.24
N ASP A 386 29.63 2.22 -8.67
CA ASP A 386 30.18 0.98 -9.23
C ASP A 386 29.13 -0.15 -9.17
N GLY A 387 28.50 -0.42 -10.31
CA GLY A 387 27.64 -1.56 -10.54
C GLY A 387 28.45 -2.82 -10.79
N GLY A 388 28.95 -3.43 -9.72
CA GLY A 388 29.68 -4.70 -9.77
C GLY A 388 28.80 -5.90 -10.12
N LEU A 389 28.54 -6.11 -11.41
CA LEU A 389 28.11 -7.39 -11.97
C LEU A 389 29.30 -8.36 -12.00
N SER A 390 29.49 -9.10 -10.90
CA SER A 390 30.39 -10.26 -10.88
C SER A 390 29.73 -11.43 -11.60
N SER A 391 30.17 -11.67 -12.83
CA SER A 391 29.90 -12.89 -13.58
C SER A 391 30.61 -14.09 -12.92
N HIS A 392 29.83 -15.03 -12.39
CA HIS A 392 30.30 -16.39 -12.13
C HIS A 392 29.43 -17.38 -12.89
N ARG A 393 29.98 -17.85 -14.01
CA ARG A 393 29.51 -19.01 -14.77
C ARG A 393 29.39 -20.21 -13.82
N ARG A 394 28.18 -20.62 -13.47
CA ARG A 394 27.90 -21.99 -13.04
C ARG A 394 27.37 -22.78 -14.22
N ARG A 395 28.16 -23.79 -14.63
CA ARG A 395 27.80 -24.82 -15.60
C ARG A 395 26.53 -25.51 -15.15
N SER A 396 25.52 -25.52 -16.01
CA SER A 396 24.34 -26.37 -15.91
C SER A 396 24.73 -27.82 -16.20
N SER A 397 24.66 -28.68 -15.19
CA SER A 397 24.58 -30.13 -15.40
C SER A 397 23.12 -30.50 -15.62
N LEU A 398 22.77 -30.72 -16.88
CA LEU A 398 21.54 -31.34 -17.32
C LEU A 398 21.38 -32.74 -16.72
N PHE A 399 20.43 -32.93 -15.81
CA PHE A 399 19.87 -34.25 -15.52
C PHE A 399 18.84 -34.57 -16.61
N ARG A 400 19.21 -35.48 -17.51
CA ARG A 400 18.26 -36.12 -18.44
C ARG A 400 17.48 -37.19 -17.68
N ILE A 401 16.17 -37.00 -17.56
CA ILE A 401 15.22 -38.08 -17.28
C ILE A 401 14.98 -38.79 -18.62
N ALA A 402 15.42 -40.04 -18.73
CA ALA A 402 15.07 -40.92 -19.83
C ALA A 402 13.89 -41.80 -19.39
N ALA A 403 12.79 -41.75 -20.14
CA ALA A 403 11.70 -42.69 -20.08
C ALA A 403 11.52 -43.34 -21.47
N ALA A 404 11.02 -44.59 -21.45
CA ALA A 404 10.79 -45.55 -22.54
C ALA A 404 12.05 -46.31 -23.01
N GLY A 405 12.06 -47.64 -23.16
CA GLY A 405 11.02 -48.66 -23.09
C GLY A 405 11.48 -49.88 -23.90
N GLY A 406 11.15 -51.09 -23.43
CA GLY A 406 11.02 -52.32 -24.23
C GLY A 406 12.27 -52.97 -24.84
N LYS A 407 12.80 -54.00 -24.18
CA LYS A 407 12.50 -55.41 -24.44
C LYS A 407 13.27 -56.31 -23.47
#